data_AF-A0A1E7G0E5-F1
#
_entry.id   AF-A0A1E7G0E5-F1
#
_cell.length_a   1.000
_cell.length_b   1.000
_cell.length_c   1.000
_cell.angle_alpha   90.00
_cell.angle_beta   90.00
_cell.angle_gamma   90.00
#
_symmetry.space_group_name_H-M   'P 1'
#
loop_
_entity.id
_entity.type
_entity.pdbx_description
1 polymer ?
#
loop_
_entity_poly.entity_id
_entity_poly.type
_entity_poly.pdbx_seq_one_letter_code
_entity_poly.pdbx_strand_id
1 'polypeptide(L)'
;MPKNRKRKVHLNFYVNPDEEFIIREKAASCHKNLSDYLRMISIKGAIYEVNFHEPDEFSKQLSQLRFEFNRIGNNINQVAKKVNLIDEVDVEVLQDEMSDIQKNYRVLSRKVLKEVQTLIRRLEE
;
A
#
# COMPACT_ATOMS: atom_id res chain seq x y z
N MET A 1 -1.30 35.99 37.69
CA MET A 1 0.04 36.05 37.08
C MET A 1 -0.06 35.62 35.62
N PRO A 2 0.47 36.38 34.65
CA PRO A 2 0.50 35.93 33.27
C PRO A 2 1.35 34.65 33.19
N LYS A 3 0.76 33.55 32.70
CA LYS A 3 1.47 32.26 32.56
C LYS A 3 2.63 32.47 31.59
N ASN A 4 3.87 32.46 32.10
CA ASN A 4 5.08 32.56 31.28
C ASN A 4 5.28 31.25 30.51
N ARG A 5 4.64 31.15 29.34
CA ARG A 5 4.70 29.95 28.48
C ARG A 5 5.96 29.96 27.63
N LYS A 6 6.63 28.80 27.53
CA LYS A 6 7.74 28.59 26.57
C LYS A 6 7.30 28.82 25.12
N ARG A 7 6.04 28.51 24.79
CA ARG A 7 5.44 28.67 23.46
C ARG A 7 4.41 29.80 23.51
N LYS A 8 4.77 30.95 22.93
CA LYS A 8 4.00 32.21 23.01
C LYS A 8 3.13 32.49 21.78
N VAL A 9 3.47 31.91 20.63
CA VAL A 9 2.76 32.13 19.36
C VAL A 9 1.59 31.15 19.24
N HIS A 10 0.42 31.66 18.87
CA HIS A 10 -0.79 30.89 18.60
C HIS A 10 -1.00 30.78 17.08
N LEU A 11 -1.29 29.58 16.59
CA LEU A 11 -1.61 29.33 15.18
C LEU A 11 -3.01 28.73 15.10
N ASN A 12 -3.86 29.30 14.26
CA ASN A 12 -5.23 28.85 14.01
C ASN A 12 -5.39 28.46 12.54
N PHE A 13 -6.18 27.43 12.29
CA PHE A 13 -6.63 27.02 10.96
C PHE A 13 -8.06 26.51 11.06
N TYR A 14 -8.80 26.63 9.97
CA TYR A 14 -10.16 26.12 9.87
C TYR A 14 -10.13 24.67 9.43
N VAL A 15 -11.05 23.87 9.97
CA VAL A 15 -11.32 22.48 9.61
C VAL A 15 -12.83 22.27 9.56
N ASN A 16 -13.26 21.31 8.76
CA ASN A 16 -14.62 20.79 8.83
C ASN A 16 -14.75 19.72 9.94
N PRO A 17 -15.98 19.27 10.29
CA PRO A 17 -16.19 18.29 11.36
C PRO A 17 -15.47 16.96 11.16
N ASP A 18 -15.38 16.48 9.92
CA ASP A 18 -14.72 15.20 9.59
C ASP A 18 -13.21 15.30 9.75
N GLU A 19 -12.61 16.40 9.30
CA GLU A 19 -11.20 16.71 9.47
C GLU A 19 -10.86 16.83 10.96
N GLU A 20 -11.70 17.50 11.76
CA GLU A 20 -11.51 17.59 13.21
C GLU A 20 -11.52 16.21 13.86
N PHE A 21 -12.50 15.36 13.51
CA PHE A 21 -12.60 14.00 14.02
C PHE A 21 -11.35 13.18 13.69
N ILE A 22 -10.92 13.19 12.43
CA ILE A 22 -9.73 12.45 11.97
C ILE A 22 -8.47 12.94 12.70
N ILE A 23 -8.29 14.25 12.87
CA ILE A 23 -7.12 14.81 13.55
C ILE A 23 -7.10 14.36 15.02
N ARG A 24 -8.26 14.35 15.70
CA ARG A 24 -8.37 13.92 17.10
C ARG A 24 -8.10 12.44 17.27
N GLU A 25 -8.66 11.59 16.40
CA GLU A 25 -8.40 10.15 16.40
C GLU A 25 -6.92 9.83 16.18
N LYS A 26 -6.27 10.51 15.23
CA LYS A 26 -4.82 10.35 15.00
C LYS A 26 -3.96 10.81 16.18
N ALA A 27 -4.37 11.88 16.87
CA ALA A 27 -3.68 12.31 18.07
C ALA A 27 -3.82 11.27 19.19
N ALA A 28 -5.03 10.73 19.38
CA ALA A 28 -5.35 9.72 20.38
C ALA A 28 -4.59 8.40 20.11
N SER A 29 -4.55 7.93 18.87
CA SER A 29 -3.82 6.71 18.47
C SER A 29 -2.32 6.82 18.70
N CYS A 30 -1.77 8.03 18.64
CA CYS A 30 -0.37 8.30 18.95
C CYS A 30 -0.11 8.56 20.45
N HIS A 31 -1.13 8.44 21.31
CA HIS A 31 -1.10 8.80 22.73
C HIS A 31 -0.58 10.23 22.98
N LYS A 32 -0.98 11.18 22.14
CA LYS A 32 -0.59 12.60 22.25
C LYS A 32 -1.80 13.48 22.45
N ASN A 33 -1.64 14.56 23.20
CA ASN A 33 -2.62 15.64 23.16
C ASN A 33 -2.58 16.33 21.78
N LEU A 34 -3.70 16.93 21.41
CA LEU A 34 -3.89 17.55 20.09
C LEU A 34 -2.79 18.57 19.75
N SER A 35 -2.38 19.40 20.71
CA SER A 35 -1.36 20.42 20.50
C SER A 35 0.04 19.86 20.24
N ASP A 36 0.40 18.76 20.90
CA ASP A 36 1.68 18.09 20.69
C ASP A 36 1.69 17.26 19.42
N TYR A 37 0.57 16.61 19.07
CA TYR A 37 0.39 15.91 17.81
C TYR A 37 0.51 16.87 16.62
N LEU A 38 -0.28 17.95 16.60
CA LEU A 38 -0.26 18.93 15.51
C LEU A 38 1.12 19.55 15.37
N ARG A 39 1.76 19.96 16.47
CA ARG A 39 3.11 20.52 16.42
C ARG A 39 4.13 19.52 15.90
N MET A 40 4.03 18.24 16.29
CA MET A 40 4.94 17.21 15.81
C MET A 40 4.80 17.01 14.31
N ILE A 41 3.58 16.87 13.80
CA ILE A 41 3.34 16.68 12.36
C ILE A 41 3.66 17.94 11.56
N SER A 42 3.34 19.14 12.06
CA SER A 42 3.67 20.39 11.36
C SER A 42 5.17 20.69 11.31
N ILE A 43 5.98 20.16 12.23
CA ILE A 43 7.44 20.36 12.25
C ILE A 43 8.17 19.20 11.56
N LYS A 44 7.75 17.96 11.80
CA LYS A 44 8.45 16.75 11.33
C LYS A 44 7.80 16.10 10.12
N GLY A 45 6.53 16.39 9.84
CA GLY A 45 5.81 15.80 8.73
C GLY A 45 6.42 16.28 7.42
N ALA A 46 6.83 15.32 6.58
CA ALA A 46 7.17 15.61 5.20
C ALA A 46 5.87 15.64 4.38
N ILE A 47 5.71 16.68 3.57
CA ILE A 47 4.69 16.70 2.52
C ILE A 47 5.32 16.07 1.29
N TYR A 48 4.88 14.87 0.94
CA TYR A 48 5.26 14.23 -0.32
C TYR A 48 4.24 14.62 -1.37
N GLU A 49 4.62 15.51 -2.30
CA GLU A 49 3.86 15.70 -3.53
C GLU A 49 4.09 14.48 -4.43
N VAL A 50 3.08 13.63 -4.54
CA VAL A 50 3.08 12.52 -5.50
C VAL A 50 2.83 13.12 -6.89
N ASN A 51 3.91 13.48 -7.58
CA ASN A 51 3.85 13.92 -8.96
C ASN A 51 3.65 12.69 -9.87
N PHE A 52 2.40 12.42 -10.26
CA PHE A 52 2.06 11.40 -11.26
C PHE A 52 2.63 11.69 -12.67
N HIS A 53 3.37 12.78 -12.85
CA HIS A 53 3.94 13.19 -14.13
C HIS A 53 5.28 12.53 -14.46
N GLU A 54 6.00 12.03 -13.47
CA GLU A 54 7.05 11.04 -13.71
C GLU A 54 6.49 9.65 -13.46
N PRO A 55 6.83 8.62 -14.25
CA PRO A 55 6.53 7.26 -13.86
C PRO A 55 7.41 6.94 -12.67
N ASP A 56 6.94 7.31 -11.48
CA ASP A 56 7.51 6.93 -10.20
C ASP A 56 7.89 5.46 -10.30
N GLU A 57 9.07 5.11 -9.78
CA GLU A 57 9.55 3.74 -9.75
C GLU A 57 8.45 2.78 -9.24
N PHE A 58 7.63 3.28 -8.30
CA PHE A 58 6.42 2.65 -7.79
C PHE A 58 5.33 2.40 -8.84
N SER A 59 5.01 3.35 -9.72
CA SER A 59 4.04 3.16 -10.81
C SER A 59 4.51 2.14 -11.85
N LYS A 60 5.81 2.09 -12.13
CA LYS A 60 6.41 1.03 -12.98
C LYS A 60 6.29 -0.33 -12.31
N GLN A 61 6.60 -0.42 -11.03
CA GLN A 61 6.48 -1.65 -10.24
C GLN A 61 5.02 -2.14 -10.15
N LEU A 62 4.06 -1.25 -9.91
CA LEU A 62 2.63 -1.57 -9.93
C LEU A 62 2.17 -2.09 -11.29
N SER A 63 2.68 -1.50 -12.38
CA SER A 63 2.39 -1.96 -13.73
C SER A 63 2.93 -3.37 -14.01
N GLN A 64 4.12 -3.69 -13.51
CA GLN A 64 4.68 -5.05 -13.58
C GLN A 64 3.89 -6.05 -12.73
N LEU A 65 3.47 -5.64 -11.53
CA LEU A 65 2.63 -6.48 -10.66
C LEU A 65 1.29 -6.81 -11.35
N ARG A 66 0.65 -5.80 -11.95
CA ARG A 66 -0.59 -5.97 -12.72
C ARG A 66 -0.42 -6.94 -13.89
N PHE A 67 0.72 -6.90 -14.58
CA PHE A 67 1.01 -7.82 -15.67
C PHE A 67 1.08 -9.29 -15.21
N GLU A 68 1.76 -9.56 -14.10
CA GLU A 68 1.86 -10.91 -13.54
C GLU A 68 0.49 -11.43 -13.04
N PHE A 69 -0.34 -10.57 -12.43
CA PHE A 69 -1.71 -10.93 -12.07
C PHE A 69 -2.57 -11.30 -13.28
N ASN A 70 -2.47 -10.52 -14.37
CA ASN A 70 -3.17 -10.84 -15.62
C ASN A 70 -2.73 -12.18 -16.19
N ARG A 71 -1.44 -12.52 -16.09
CA ARG A 71 -0.93 -13.84 -16.52
C ARG A 71 -1.51 -14.97 -15.69
N ILE A 72 -1.58 -14.81 -14.36
CA ILE A 72 -2.22 -15.80 -13.47
C ILE A 72 -3.72 -15.94 -13.80
N GLY A 73 -4.43 -14.83 -13.97
CA GLY A 73 -5.85 -14.84 -14.32
C GLY A 73 -6.12 -15.54 -15.66
N ASN A 74 -5.28 -15.32 -16.67
CA ASN A 74 -5.37 -16.01 -17.95
C ASN A 74 -5.16 -17.52 -17.83
N ASN A 75 -4.19 -17.97 -17.02
CA ASN A 75 -3.97 -19.39 -16.77
C ASN A 75 -5.17 -20.03 -16.06
N ILE A 76 -5.72 -19.37 -15.03
CA ILE A 76 -6.92 -19.85 -14.32
C ILE A 76 -8.11 -19.96 -15.29
N ASN A 77 -8.28 -18.99 -16.19
CA ASN A 77 -9.37 -19.01 -17.17
C ASN A 77 -9.20 -20.14 -18.21
N GLN A 78 -7.96 -20.52 -18.55
CA GLN A 78 -7.70 -21.66 -19.43
C GLN A 78 -8.08 -22.98 -18.76
N VAL A 79 -7.69 -23.17 -17.49
CA VAL A 79 -8.11 -24.32 -16.68
C VAL A 79 -9.64 -24.39 -16.62
N ALA A 80 -10.30 -23.28 -16.27
CA ALA A 80 -11.75 -23.24 -16.14
C ALA A 80 -12.48 -23.60 -17.44
N LYS A 81 -12.00 -23.09 -18.60
CA LYS A 81 -12.56 -23.44 -19.90
C LYS A 81 -12.36 -24.91 -20.24
N LYS A 82 -11.18 -25.48 -19.97
CA LYS A 82 -10.89 -26.90 -20.22
C LYS A 82 -11.75 -27.83 -19.36
N VAL A 83 -11.89 -27.51 -18.08
CA VAL A 83 -12.78 -28.25 -17.15
C VAL A 83 -14.24 -28.16 -17.58
N ASN A 84 -14.68 -27.03 -18.14
CA ASN A 84 -16.06 -26.87 -18.60
C ASN A 84 -16.36 -27.51 -19.97
N LEU A 85 -15.36 -27.95 -20.73
CA LEU A 85 -15.53 -28.43 -22.12
C LEU A 85 -15.59 -29.97 -22.25
N ILE A 86 -15.18 -30.76 -21.25
CA ILE A 86 -14.98 -32.22 -21.41
C ILE A 86 -15.32 -32.99 -20.12
N ASP A 87 -16.07 -34.10 -20.26
CA ASP A 87 -16.57 -35.00 -19.19
C ASP A 87 -15.47 -35.89 -18.56
N GLU A 88 -14.31 -36.00 -19.22
CA GLU A 88 -13.14 -36.77 -18.77
C GLU A 88 -11.90 -35.88 -18.89
N VAL A 89 -11.36 -35.48 -17.74
CA VAL A 89 -10.25 -34.52 -17.65
C VAL A 89 -8.93 -35.25 -17.84
N ASP A 90 -8.13 -34.82 -18.82
CA ASP A 90 -6.74 -35.26 -18.95
C ASP A 90 -5.90 -34.66 -17.81
N VAL A 91 -5.71 -35.46 -16.76
CA VAL A 91 -5.14 -35.03 -15.47
C VAL A 91 -3.73 -34.47 -15.63
N GLU A 92 -2.95 -34.96 -16.59
CA GLU A 92 -1.60 -34.46 -16.89
C GLU A 92 -1.62 -32.99 -17.32
N VAL A 93 -2.55 -32.60 -18.18
CA VAL A 93 -2.66 -31.22 -18.69
C VAL A 93 -3.06 -30.25 -17.57
N LEU A 94 -3.94 -30.66 -16.66
CA LEU A 94 -4.28 -29.85 -15.50
C LEU A 94 -3.13 -29.75 -14.49
N GLN A 95 -2.35 -30.81 -14.31
CA GLN A 95 -1.18 -30.79 -13.44
C GLN A 95 -0.13 -29.81 -13.95
N ASP A 96 0.10 -29.75 -15.26
CA ASP A 96 1.03 -28.80 -15.88
C ASP A 96 0.54 -27.35 -15.73
N GLU A 97 -0.73 -27.07 -16.02
CA GLU A 97 -1.28 -25.71 -15.85
C GLU A 97 -1.26 -25.25 -14.38
N MET A 98 -1.53 -26.16 -13.43
CA MET A 98 -1.44 -25.90 -12.00
C MET A 98 0.00 -25.65 -11.55
N SER A 99 0.96 -26.40 -12.09
CA SER A 99 2.39 -26.20 -11.85
C SER A 99 2.83 -24.81 -12.32
N ASP A 100 2.37 -24.38 -13.49
CA ASP A 100 2.67 -23.05 -14.02
C ASP A 100 2.03 -21.92 -13.19
N ILE A 101 0.79 -22.09 -12.74
CA ILE A 101 0.15 -21.14 -11.81
C ILE A 101 0.96 -21.05 -10.51
N GLN A 102 1.36 -22.18 -9.92
CA GLN A 102 2.16 -22.20 -8.70
C GLN A 102 3.52 -21.53 -8.89
N LYS A 103 4.18 -21.76 -10.03
CA LYS A 103 5.47 -21.13 -10.36
C LYS A 103 5.33 -19.62 -10.50
N ASN A 104 4.32 -19.16 -11.24
CA ASN A 104 4.04 -17.73 -11.41
C ASN A 104 3.69 -17.06 -10.07
N TYR A 105 2.87 -17.71 -9.24
CA TYR A 105 2.55 -17.25 -7.88
C TYR A 105 3.82 -17.12 -7.02
N ARG A 106 4.69 -18.13 -7.00
CA ARG A 106 5.96 -18.08 -6.23
C ARG A 106 6.91 -16.97 -6.69
N VAL A 107 6.94 -16.66 -7.99
CA VAL A 107 7.72 -15.53 -8.52
C VAL A 107 7.13 -14.21 -8.05
N LEU A 108 5.80 -14.08 -8.14
CA LEU A 108 5.07 -12.89 -7.70
C LEU A 108 5.27 -12.62 -6.20
N SER A 109 5.06 -13.63 -5.35
CA SER A 109 5.22 -13.51 -3.90
C SER A 109 6.64 -13.07 -3.52
N ARG A 110 7.67 -13.61 -4.19
CA ARG A 110 9.07 -13.20 -3.95
C ARG A 110 9.33 -11.75 -4.35
N LYS A 111 8.81 -11.31 -5.49
CA LYS A 111 8.92 -9.90 -5.92
C LYS A 111 8.26 -8.97 -4.89
N VAL A 112 7.02 -9.28 -4.48
CA VAL A 112 6.28 -8.48 -3.49
C VAL A 112 7.03 -8.40 -2.16
N LEU A 113 7.52 -9.52 -1.63
CA LEU A 113 8.26 -9.54 -0.36
C LEU A 113 9.51 -8.66 -0.40
N LYS A 114 10.27 -8.71 -1.50
CA LYS A 114 11.49 -7.90 -1.68
C LYS A 114 11.17 -6.40 -1.72
N GLU A 115 10.08 -6.01 -2.39
CA GLU A 115 9.65 -4.61 -2.44
C GLU A 115 9.18 -4.11 -1.07
N VAL A 116 8.37 -4.90 -0.35
CA VAL A 116 7.93 -4.55 1.01
C VAL A 116 9.13 -4.36 1.95
N GLN A 117 10.13 -5.24 1.89
CA GLN A 117 11.35 -5.11 2.67
C GLN A 117 12.15 -3.84 2.32
N THR A 118 12.17 -3.46 1.05
CA THR A 118 12.87 -2.26 0.58
C THR A 118 12.17 -0.99 1.07
N LEU A 119 10.83 -0.97 1.04
CA LEU A 119 10.03 0.13 1.58
C LEU A 119 10.20 0.27 3.10
N ILE A 120 10.18 -0.85 3.84
CA ILE A 120 10.42 -0.82 5.30
C ILE A 120 11.77 -0.20 5.62
N ARG A 121 12.84 -0.61 4.92
CA ARG A 121 14.18 -0.03 5.11
C ARG A 121 14.21 1.48 4.87
N ARG A 122 13.56 1.95 3.79
CA ARG A 122 13.48 3.39 3.47
C ARG A 122 12.69 4.20 4.51
N LEU A 123 11.82 3.55 5.28
CA LEU A 123 11.03 4.20 6.36
C LEU A 123 11.74 4.16 7.72
N GLU A 124 12.73 3.28 7.89
CA GLU A 124 13.56 3.15 9.09
C GLU A 124 14.80 4.07 9.08
N GLU A 125 15.15 4.64 7.92
CA GLU A 125 16.17 5.70 7.71
C GLU A 125 15.61 7.11 7.96
#